data_AF-A0A2A2PJB7-F1
#
_entry.id   AF-A0A2A2PJB7-F1
#
_cell.length_a   1.000
_cell.length_b   1.000
_cell.length_c   1.000
_cell.angle_alpha   90.00
_cell.angle_beta   90.00
_cell.angle_gamma   90.00
#
_symmetry.space_group_name_H-M   'P 1'
#
loop_
_entity.id
_entity.type
_entity.pdbx_description
1 polymer ?
#
loop_
_entity_poly.entity_id
_entity_poly.type
_entity_poly.pdbx_seq_one_letter_code
_entity_poly.pdbx_strand_id
1 'polypeptide(L)' 'MPQFKVRTEADTRDITADRMEFAEGGVRFYSEGRVVAAFSRYLWAEEVVVKTDPVQVQEAGANPPTDTAE' A
#
# COMPACT_ATOMS: atom_id res chain seq x y z
N MET A 1 -13.44 -3.79 -0.07
CA MET A 1 -12.47 -4.66 -0.76
C MET A 1 -11.16 -4.59 -0.02
N PRO A 2 -10.49 -5.72 0.25
CA PRO A 2 -9.17 -5.72 0.87
C PRO A 2 -8.17 -4.96 0.00
N GLN A 3 -7.13 -4.47 0.65
CA GLN A 3 -6.01 -3.82 -0.01
C GLN A 3 -4.78 -4.71 0.19
N PHE A 4 -3.97 -4.83 -0.84
CA PHE A 4 -2.72 -5.57 -0.80
C PHE A 4 -1.58 -4.60 -1.04
N LYS A 5 -0.44 -4.86 -0.41
CA LYS A 5 0.80 -4.14 -0.69
C LYS A 5 1.79 -5.12 -1.28
N VAL A 6 2.41 -4.73 -2.40
CA VAL A 6 3.45 -5.50 -3.08
C VAL A 6 4.70 -4.64 -3.22
N ARG A 7 5.84 -5.18 -2.79
CA ARG A 7 7.15 -4.54 -2.96
C ARG A 7 7.89 -5.21 -4.11
N THR A 8 8.37 -4.40 -5.04
CA THR A 8 9.31 -4.80 -6.09
C THR A 8 10.69 -4.18 -5.82
N GLU A 9 11.68 -4.48 -6.67
CA GLU A 9 12.98 -3.81 -6.60
C GLU A 9 12.87 -2.31 -6.92
N ALA A 10 11.93 -1.94 -7.79
CA ALA A 10 11.76 -0.56 -8.25
C ALA A 10 10.91 0.28 -7.30
N ASP A 11 9.80 -0.27 -6.80
CA ASP A 11 8.78 0.48 -6.08
C ASP A 11 7.93 -0.39 -5.13
N THR A 12 7.05 0.25 -4.37
CA THR A 12 5.98 -0.41 -3.62
C THR A 12 4.65 0.01 -4.23
N ARG A 13 3.72 -0.93 -4.42
CA ARG A 13 2.39 -0.66 -4.97
C ARG A 13 1.30 -1.14 -4.03
N ASP A 14 0.26 -0.33 -3.93
CA ASP A 14 -1.00 -0.66 -3.28
C ASP A 14 -1.98 -1.18 -4.34
N ILE A 15 -2.55 -2.35 -4.11
CA ILE A 15 -3.46 -3.04 -5.03
C ILE A 15 -4.78 -3.30 -4.33
N THR A 16 -5.88 -2.76 -4.85
CA THR A 16 -7.22 -3.14 -4.40
C THR A 16 -7.69 -4.35 -5.18
N ALA A 17 -7.99 -5.44 -4.47
CA ALA A 17 -8.43 -6.70 -5.08
C ALA A 17 -9.30 -7.48 -4.07
N ASP A 18 -10.00 -8.51 -4.52
CA ASP A 18 -10.76 -9.42 -3.65
C ASP A 18 -9.88 -10.52 -3.08
N ARG A 19 -8.87 -10.95 -3.84
CA ARG A 19 -7.90 -11.97 -3.40
C ARG A 19 -6.54 -11.84 -4.09
N MET A 20 -5.55 -12.40 -3.43
CA MET A 20 -4.19 -12.62 -3.93
C MET A 20 -3.93 -14.12 -4.07
N GLU A 21 -3.23 -14.53 -5.13
CA GLU A 21 -2.83 -15.91 -5.36
C GLU A 21 -1.35 -15.97 -5.76
N PHE A 22 -0.58 -16.83 -5.07
CA PHE A 22 0.79 -17.15 -5.43
C PHE A 22 0.78 -18.34 -6.39
N ALA A 23 1.33 -18.14 -7.59
CA ALA A 23 1.35 -19.13 -8.65
C ALA A 23 2.76 -19.28 -9.24
N GLU A 24 2.93 -20.31 -10.06
CA GLU A 24 4.15 -20.43 -10.86
C GLU A 24 4.30 -19.20 -11.77
N GLY A 25 5.42 -18.49 -11.62
CA GLY A 25 5.69 -17.24 -12.32
C GLY A 25 5.26 -15.96 -11.60
N GLY A 26 4.80 -16.02 -10.34
CA GLY A 26 4.68 -14.85 -9.46
C GLY A 26 3.37 -14.75 -8.70
N VAL A 27 2.98 -13.53 -8.34
CA VAL A 27 1.74 -13.24 -7.61
C VAL A 27 0.71 -12.59 -8.55
N ARG A 28 -0.56 -12.98 -8.41
CA ARG A 28 -1.71 -12.43 -9.15
C ARG A 28 -2.76 -11.90 -8.18
N PHE A 29 -3.34 -10.76 -8.52
CA PHE A 29 -4.40 -10.10 -7.76
C PHE A 29 -5.69 -10.14 -8.57
N TYR A 30 -6.77 -10.59 -7.95
CA TYR A 30 -8.06 -10.79 -8.60
C TYR A 30 -9.13 -9.87 -8.04
N SER A 31 -9.89 -9.22 -8.91
CA SER A 31 -11.14 -8.52 -8.55
C SER A 31 -12.26 -8.99 -9.48
N GLU A 32 -13.40 -9.37 -8.91
CA GLU A 32 -14.57 -9.90 -9.61
C GLU A 32 -14.23 -11.08 -10.56
N GLY A 33 -13.30 -11.93 -10.12
CA GLY A 33 -12.82 -13.08 -10.89
C GLY A 33 -11.85 -12.76 -12.02
N ARG A 34 -11.44 -11.49 -12.19
CA ARG A 34 -10.49 -11.04 -13.23
C ARG A 34 -9.16 -10.64 -12.61
N VAL A 35 -8.06 -10.88 -13.31
CA VAL A 35 -6.73 -10.42 -12.89
C VAL A 35 -6.63 -8.91 -13.10
N VAL A 36 -6.40 -8.16 -12.03
CA VAL A 36 -6.22 -6.69 -12.07
C VAL A 36 -4.76 -6.28 -11.99
N ALA A 37 -3.91 -7.11 -11.40
CA ALA A 37 -2.46 -6.91 -11.38
C ALA A 37 -1.72 -8.25 -11.26
N ALA A 38 -0.51 -8.32 -11.79
CA ALA A 38 0.36 -9.48 -11.68
C ALA A 38 1.83 -9.06 -11.64
N PHE A 39 2.62 -9.73 -10.81
CA PHE A 39 4.04 -9.44 -10.63
C PHE A 39 4.84 -10.73 -10.68
N SER A 40 5.72 -10.85 -11.67
CA SER A 40 6.64 -11.98 -11.81
C SER A 40 7.91 -11.82 -10.98
N ARG A 41 8.27 -10.59 -10.63
CA ARG A 41 9.37 -10.25 -9.74
C ARG A 41 8.87 -9.34 -8.63
N TYR A 42 8.78 -9.88 -7.43
CA TYR A 42 8.40 -9.17 -6.23
C TYR A 42 9.31 -9.65 -5.09
N LEU A 43 9.54 -8.76 -4.12
CA LEU A 43 10.29 -9.08 -2.90
C LEU A 43 9.35 -9.64 -1.84
N TRP A 44 8.17 -9.03 -1.70
CA TRP A 44 7.09 -9.52 -0.83
C TRP A 44 5.74 -8.97 -1.27
N ALA A 45 4.66 -9.67 -0.89
CA ALA A 45 3.29 -9.24 -1.07
C ALA A 45 2.46 -9.62 0.17
N GLU A 46 1.65 -8.69 0.67
CA GLU A 46 0.86 -8.88 1.89
C GLU A 46 -0.55 -8.30 1.73
N GLU A 47 -1.52 -8.87 2.45
CA GLU A 47 -2.84 -8.25 2.63
C GLU A 47 -2.77 -7.22 3.76
N VAL A 48 -3.14 -5.99 3.45
CA VAL A 48 -3.22 -4.88 4.39
C VAL A 48 -4.63 -4.81 4.94
N VAL A 49 -4.78 -5.17 6.22
CA VAL A 49 -6.02 -4.92 6.97
C VAL A 49 -6.06 -3.43 7.30
N VAL A 50 -6.76 -2.65 6.47
CA VAL A 50 -7.08 -1.26 6.80
C VAL A 50 -8.10 -1.28 7.94
N LYS A 51 -7.60 -1.23 9.18
CA LYS A 51 -8.42 -0.77 10.29
C LYS A 51 -8.72 0.69 10.00
N THR A 52 -9.97 0.99 9.67
CA THR A 52 -10.45 2.37 9.69
C THR A 52 -10.52 2.82 11.14
N ASP A 53 -9.36 3.11 11.73
CA ASP A 53 -9.31 3.97 12.91
C ASP A 53 -9.91 5.32 12.47
N PRO A 54 -10.90 5.87 13.19
CA PRO A 54 -11.46 7.17 12.84
C PRO A 54 -10.34 8.20 12.90
N VAL A 55 -10.00 8.76 11.74
CA VAL A 55 -8.99 9.81 11.58
C VAL A 55 -9.29 10.95 12.55
N GLN A 56 -8.51 11.05 13.63
CA GLN A 56 -8.31 12.31 14.33
C GLN A 56 -7.41 13.14 13.43
N VAL A 57 -8.01 14.04 12.66
CA VAL A 57 -7.31 15.13 11.98
C VAL A 57 -6.63 15.96 13.07
N GLN A 58 -5.33 15.75 13.29
CA GLN A 58 -4.52 16.74 14.00
C GLN A 58 -3.85 17.62 12.95
N GLU A 59 -4.25 18.88 13.01
CA GLU A 59 -3.89 19.98 12.14
C GLU A 59 -2.37 20.11 11.99
N ALA A 60 -1.92 20.20 10.74
CA ALA A 60 -0.60 20.75 10.44
C ALA A 60 -0.62 22.24 10.77
N GLY A 61 -0.16 22.61 11.96
CA GLY A 61 -0.15 23.98 12.43
C GLY A 61 0.89 24.23 13.52
N ALA A 62 2.18 24.23 13.16
CA ALA A 62 3.20 25.09 13.78
C ALA A 62 4.54 24.93 13.04
N ASN A 63 4.81 25.85 12.10
CA ASN A 63 6.19 26.23 11.79
C ASN A 63 6.86 26.71 13.09
N PRO A 64 8.08 26.29 13.43
CA PRO A 64 8.86 27.02 14.43
C PRO A 64 9.36 28.32 13.79
N PRO A 65 9.10 29.51 14.34
CA PRO A 65 9.88 30.68 13.99
C PRO A 65 11.32 30.47 14.50
N THR A 66 12.26 30.43 13.57
CA THR A 66 13.69 30.62 13.84
C THR A 66 13.87 32.04 14.36
N ASP A 67 14.16 32.20 15.65
CA ASP A 67 14.66 33.46 16.17
C ASP A 67 16.18 33.40 16.22
N THR A 68 16.78 34.12 15.28
CA THR A 68 18.17 34.58 15.31
C THR A 68 18.12 36.05 15.72
N ALA A 69 18.63 36.37 16.91
CA ALA A 69 19.09 37.69 17.33
C ALA A 69 20.03 37.47 18.53
N GLU A 70 21.34 37.50 18.30
CA GLU A 70 22.27 38.63 18.57
C GLU A 70 22.74 38.68 20.04
#